data_AF-A0A7V3TY11-F1
#
_entry.id   AF-A0A7V3TY11-F1
#
_cell.length_a   1.000
_cell.length_b   1.000
_cell.length_c   1.000
_cell.angle_alpha   90.00
_cell.angle_beta   90.00
_cell.angle_gamma   90.00
#
_symmetry.space_group_name_H-M   'P 1'
#
loop_
_entity.id
_entity.type
_entity.pdbx_description
1 polymer ?
#
loop_
_entity_poly.entity_id
_entity_poly.type
_entity_poly.pdbx_seq_one_letter_code
_entity_poly.pdbx_strand_id
1 'polypeptide(L)'
;MRQLLAVIGFCCLLGLAAAGIAATVGGNRAPDGTEVHCDLPVELHRRNTTSRGQGCCVWTSIHHAALWQNVPPYQEAPKWIQQHGIPGGAYPGAVAKYLPEMARERGASEPPAFLNYEGNDLELLKLACRTGRMPCVTYSFSPSGRYGGGKIAHMVNLVHADDRYFAVLDNNYIGENQIEWMTPEEFRRSWTGLGGGWAVILLAPPPPPPPKNAN
;
A
#
# COMPACT_ATOMS: atom_id res chain seq x y z
N MET A 1 -56.45 26.95 -39.99
CA MET A 1 -54.97 26.87 -40.10
C MET A 1 -54.40 27.48 -38.83
N ARG A 2 -53.93 26.65 -37.89
CA ARG A 2 -52.53 26.56 -37.42
C ARG A 2 -51.95 27.95 -37.08
N GLN A 3 -51.55 28.22 -35.84
CA GLN A 3 -50.20 27.86 -35.39
C GLN A 3 -50.11 27.59 -33.88
N LEU A 4 -49.21 26.64 -33.57
CA LEU A 4 -48.92 25.99 -32.31
C LEU A 4 -48.13 26.89 -31.34
N LEU A 5 -48.45 26.77 -30.05
CA LEU A 5 -47.53 27.05 -28.95
C LEU A 5 -46.32 26.10 -29.02
N ALA A 6 -45.11 26.65 -28.89
CA ALA A 6 -43.90 25.89 -28.60
C ALA A 6 -43.33 26.35 -27.25
N VAL A 7 -43.64 25.58 -26.20
CA VAL A 7 -42.99 25.69 -24.89
C VAL A 7 -41.69 24.89 -24.98
N ILE A 8 -40.55 25.57 -24.98
CA ILE A 8 -39.23 24.91 -24.91
C ILE A 8 -38.96 24.59 -23.45
N GLY A 9 -39.12 23.31 -23.09
CA GLY A 9 -38.73 22.76 -21.80
C GLY A 9 -37.20 22.64 -21.71
N PHE A 10 -36.61 23.43 -20.81
CA PHE A 10 -35.19 23.32 -20.44
C PHE A 10 -35.04 22.12 -19.50
N CYS A 11 -34.62 20.97 -20.02
CA CYS A 11 -34.26 19.80 -19.22
C CYS A 11 -32.93 20.08 -18.49
N CYS A 12 -33.01 20.47 -17.22
CA CYS A 12 -31.89 20.40 -16.29
C CYS A 12 -31.51 18.94 -16.06
N LEU A 13 -30.53 18.44 -16.81
CA LEU A 13 -29.76 17.25 -16.43
C LEU A 13 -28.89 17.63 -15.23
N LEU A 14 -29.45 17.47 -14.02
CA LEU A 14 -28.69 17.42 -12.78
C LEU A 14 -27.81 16.17 -12.81
N GLY A 15 -26.59 16.33 -13.30
CA GLY A 15 -25.53 15.35 -13.10
C GLY A 15 -25.29 15.22 -11.59
N LEU A 16 -25.69 14.09 -11.00
CA LEU A 16 -25.21 13.65 -9.70
C LEU A 16 -23.70 13.43 -9.84
N ALA A 17 -22.92 14.48 -9.55
CA ALA A 17 -21.52 14.30 -9.24
C ALA A 17 -21.47 13.35 -8.04
N ALA A 18 -20.86 12.17 -8.22
CA ALA A 18 -20.54 11.30 -7.11
C ALA A 18 -19.68 12.13 -6.15
N ALA A 19 -20.23 12.51 -5.00
CA ALA A 19 -19.46 13.13 -3.94
C ALA A 19 -18.39 12.11 -3.54
N GLY A 20 -17.15 12.32 -3.99
CA GLY A 20 -16.03 11.49 -3.61
C GLY A 20 -15.93 11.49 -2.09
N ILE A 21 -15.98 10.30 -1.50
CA ILE A 21 -15.71 10.13 -0.08
C ILE A 21 -14.24 10.52 0.09
N ALA A 22 -13.98 11.61 0.82
CA ALA A 22 -12.62 12.05 1.13
C ALA A 22 -11.87 10.95 1.88
N ALA A 23 -10.55 10.88 1.72
CA ALA A 23 -9.73 9.93 2.45
C ALA A 23 -9.99 9.98 3.97
N THR A 24 -10.03 8.80 4.60
CA THR A 24 -10.29 8.62 6.02
C THR A 24 -9.25 7.72 6.67
N VAL A 25 -9.06 7.87 7.98
CA VAL A 25 -8.27 6.93 8.78
C VAL A 25 -9.23 6.11 9.63
N GLY A 26 -9.09 4.78 9.58
CA GLY A 26 -9.94 3.84 10.29
C GLY A 26 -9.29 2.47 10.45
N GLY A 27 -10.10 1.44 10.68
CA GLY A 27 -9.66 0.07 10.84
C GLY A 27 -9.60 -0.71 9.52
N ASN A 28 -9.72 -2.03 9.62
CA ASN A 28 -9.65 -2.97 8.49
C ASN A 28 -10.88 -2.96 7.57
N ARG A 29 -11.82 -2.03 7.74
CA ARG A 29 -13.01 -1.86 6.91
C ARG A 29 -13.14 -0.44 6.36
N ALA A 30 -13.48 -0.36 5.08
CA ALA A 30 -13.90 0.87 4.42
C ALA A 30 -15.27 1.34 4.96
N PRO A 31 -15.70 2.59 4.65
CA PRO A 31 -17.00 3.13 5.09
C PRO A 31 -18.21 2.30 4.65
N ASP A 32 -18.11 1.54 3.56
CA ASP A 32 -19.18 0.65 3.07
C ASP A 32 -19.07 -0.79 3.58
N GLY A 33 -18.12 -1.06 4.48
CA GLY A 33 -17.89 -2.38 5.07
C GLY A 33 -16.89 -3.27 4.33
N THR A 34 -16.37 -2.84 3.16
CA THR A 34 -15.34 -3.57 2.41
C THR A 34 -14.12 -3.83 3.29
N GLU A 35 -13.70 -5.09 3.40
CA GLU A 35 -12.52 -5.49 4.18
C GLU A 35 -11.24 -5.34 3.37
N VAL A 36 -10.12 -5.08 4.04
CA VAL A 36 -8.80 -5.11 3.42
C VAL A 36 -8.48 -6.49 2.85
N HIS A 37 -7.73 -6.53 1.74
CA HIS A 37 -7.22 -7.79 1.18
C HIS A 37 -6.13 -8.43 2.07
N CYS A 38 -5.33 -7.61 2.75
CA CYS A 38 -4.23 -8.05 3.60
C CYS A 38 -4.42 -7.54 5.03
N ASP A 39 -5.06 -8.34 5.88
CA ASP A 39 -5.32 -8.00 7.28
C ASP A 39 -4.19 -8.50 8.19
N LEU A 40 -3.04 -7.83 8.16
CA LEU A 40 -1.93 -8.14 9.06
C LEU A 40 -2.35 -7.80 10.50
N PRO A 41 -2.29 -8.77 11.44
CA PRO A 41 -2.65 -8.51 12.84
C PRO A 41 -1.85 -7.35 13.45
N VAL A 42 -2.51 -6.56 14.30
CA VAL A 42 -1.96 -5.30 14.83
C VAL A 42 -0.72 -5.51 15.68
N GLU A 43 -0.65 -6.63 16.40
CA GLU A 43 0.51 -7.05 17.18
C GLU A 43 1.76 -7.32 16.31
N LEU A 44 1.56 -7.52 15.01
CA LEU A 44 2.62 -7.69 14.02
C LEU A 44 2.98 -6.37 13.31
N HIS A 45 2.25 -5.28 13.57
CA HIS A 45 2.60 -3.98 13.03
C HIS A 45 3.87 -3.46 13.71
N ARG A 46 4.81 -2.99 12.90
CA ARG A 46 6.09 -2.45 13.33
C ARG A 46 6.16 -0.98 12.97
N ARG A 47 6.47 -0.17 13.98
CA ARG A 47 6.81 1.24 13.79
C ARG A 47 8.14 1.35 13.06
N ASN A 48 8.20 2.25 12.09
CA ASN A 48 9.40 2.64 11.37
C ASN A 48 10.51 3.06 12.34
N THR A 49 11.72 2.56 12.08
CA THR A 49 12.93 2.90 12.83
C THR A 49 13.91 3.65 11.95
N THR A 50 15.09 3.96 12.48
CA THR A 50 16.16 4.61 11.71
C THR A 50 17.42 3.76 11.68
N SER A 51 18.21 3.92 10.62
CA SER A 51 19.57 3.41 10.50
C SER A 51 20.45 4.45 9.81
N ARG A 52 21.61 4.77 10.41
CA ARG A 52 22.53 5.83 9.98
C ARG A 52 21.84 7.15 9.60
N GLY A 53 20.91 7.60 10.46
CA GLY A 53 20.20 8.87 10.30
C GLY A 53 19.10 8.89 9.24
N GLN A 54 18.79 7.76 8.61
CA GLN A 54 17.71 7.65 7.62
C GLN A 54 16.62 6.69 8.10
N GLY A 55 15.35 7.00 7.80
CA GLY A 55 14.21 6.14 8.13
C GLY A 55 14.23 4.82 7.35
N CYS A 56 13.85 3.73 8.00
CA CYS A 56 13.80 2.38 7.46
C CYS A 56 12.43 2.04 6.85
N CYS A 57 11.71 3.01 6.29
CA CYS A 57 10.31 2.83 5.88
C CYS A 57 10.16 1.72 4.83
N VAL A 58 11.06 1.67 3.84
CA VAL A 58 11.11 0.61 2.82
C VAL A 58 11.26 -0.76 3.47
N TRP A 59 12.26 -0.91 4.34
CA TRP A 59 12.55 -2.19 5.01
C TRP A 59 11.45 -2.60 5.99
N THR A 60 10.80 -1.63 6.63
CA THR A 60 9.70 -1.88 7.56
C THR A 60 8.45 -2.33 6.81
N SER A 61 8.18 -1.76 5.64
CA SER A 61 7.12 -2.28 4.77
C SER A 61 7.44 -3.67 4.23
N ILE A 62 8.69 -3.95 3.84
CA ILE A 62 9.11 -5.30 3.45
C ILE A 62 8.93 -6.28 4.60
N HIS A 63 9.22 -5.87 5.85
CA HIS A 63 8.97 -6.67 7.04
C HIS A 63 7.48 -7.07 7.18
N HIS A 64 6.55 -6.11 7.05
CA HIS A 64 5.12 -6.42 7.10
C HIS A 64 4.70 -7.39 5.99
N ALA A 65 5.15 -7.15 4.75
CA ALA A 65 4.85 -8.02 3.62
C ALA A 65 5.45 -9.43 3.81
N ALA A 66 6.64 -9.53 4.41
CA ALA A 66 7.31 -10.79 4.71
C ALA A 66 6.66 -11.56 5.85
N LEU A 67 6.11 -10.88 6.85
CA LEU A 67 5.27 -11.53 7.87
C LEU A 67 3.98 -12.05 7.24
N TRP A 68 3.30 -11.21 6.46
CA TRP A 68 2.06 -11.58 5.78
C TRP A 68 2.28 -12.79 4.87
N GLN A 69 3.25 -12.77 3.96
CA GLN A 69 3.47 -13.85 2.99
C GLN A 69 4.37 -14.98 3.50
N ASN A 70 4.64 -15.03 4.81
CA ASN A 70 5.58 -15.96 5.44
C ASN A 70 6.89 -16.12 4.64
N VAL A 71 7.67 -15.04 4.53
CA VAL A 71 8.98 -14.99 3.88
C VAL A 71 10.07 -14.79 4.94
N PRO A 72 10.46 -15.85 5.68
CA PRO A 72 11.36 -15.77 6.84
C PRO A 72 12.63 -14.93 6.63
N PRO A 73 13.33 -15.02 5.47
CA PRO A 73 14.55 -14.26 5.29
C PRO A 73 14.37 -12.75 5.36
N TYR A 74 13.16 -12.22 5.19
CA TYR A 74 12.88 -10.78 5.18
C TYR A 74 12.07 -10.29 6.40
N GLN A 75 11.64 -11.19 7.29
CA GLN A 75 10.84 -10.87 8.49
C GLN A 75 11.58 -10.01 9.52
N GLU A 76 12.89 -9.81 9.38
CA GLU A 76 13.65 -8.90 10.24
C GLU A 76 14.51 -7.96 9.40
N ALA A 77 13.99 -7.48 8.26
CA ALA A 77 14.69 -6.61 7.32
C ALA A 77 15.21 -5.31 7.95
N PRO A 78 14.43 -4.52 8.73
CA PRO A 78 14.93 -3.30 9.36
C PRO A 78 16.10 -3.56 10.32
N LYS A 79 16.03 -4.64 11.11
CA LYS A 79 17.10 -5.01 12.04
C LYS A 79 18.37 -5.42 11.30
N TRP A 80 18.24 -6.17 10.21
CA TRP A 80 19.39 -6.57 9.39
C TRP A 80 20.13 -5.35 8.83
N ILE A 81 19.37 -4.38 8.30
CA ILE A 81 19.91 -3.11 7.78
C ILE A 81 20.65 -2.33 8.87
N GLN A 82 20.10 -2.27 10.08
CA GLN A 82 20.75 -1.63 11.23
C GLN A 82 22.03 -2.35 11.64
N GLN A 83 22.01 -3.68 11.74
CA GLN A 83 23.15 -4.51 12.14
C GLN A 83 24.33 -4.39 11.15
N HIS A 84 24.03 -4.27 9.85
CA HIS A 84 25.04 -4.11 8.80
C HIS A 84 25.51 -2.65 8.62
N GLY A 85 24.96 -1.72 9.40
CA GLY A 85 25.24 -0.30 9.21
C GLY A 85 24.88 0.17 7.80
N ILE A 86 23.81 -0.31 7.21
CA ILE A 86 23.32 0.19 5.92
C ILE A 86 22.40 1.38 6.22
N PRO A 87 22.48 2.52 5.49
CA PRO A 87 21.51 3.59 5.64
C PRO A 87 20.07 3.10 5.48
N GLY A 88 19.16 3.57 6.33
CA GLY A 88 17.78 3.10 6.35
C GLY A 88 17.00 3.42 5.08
N GLY A 89 17.30 4.55 4.43
CA GLY A 89 16.67 4.95 3.18
C GLY A 89 17.06 3.99 2.06
N ALA A 90 16.09 3.63 1.22
CA ALA A 90 16.31 2.73 0.10
C ALA A 90 15.59 3.21 -1.15
N TYR A 91 16.14 2.79 -2.28
CA TYR A 91 15.67 3.02 -3.63
C TYR A 91 15.70 1.67 -4.38
N PRO A 92 15.14 1.54 -5.59
CA PRO A 92 15.03 0.26 -6.30
C PRO A 92 16.34 -0.54 -6.33
N GLY A 93 17.47 0.10 -6.65
CA GLY A 93 18.78 -0.55 -6.67
C GLY A 93 19.27 -1.06 -5.31
N ALA A 94 18.95 -0.35 -4.22
CA ALA A 94 19.30 -0.81 -2.87
C ALA A 94 18.51 -2.07 -2.47
N VAL A 95 17.22 -2.13 -2.79
CA VAL A 95 16.38 -3.32 -2.57
C VAL A 95 16.89 -4.49 -3.42
N ALA A 96 17.19 -4.24 -4.70
CA ALA A 96 17.73 -5.25 -5.61
C ALA A 96 19.05 -5.85 -5.14
N LYS A 97 19.88 -5.06 -4.47
CA LYS A 97 21.14 -5.52 -3.88
C LYS A 97 20.92 -6.28 -2.57
N TYR A 98 20.23 -5.67 -1.61
CA TYR A 98 20.28 -6.14 -0.22
C TYR A 98 19.30 -7.27 0.11
N LEU A 99 18.18 -7.42 -0.62
CA LEU A 99 17.29 -8.57 -0.38
C LEU A 99 17.98 -9.90 -0.70
N PRO A 100 18.64 -10.09 -1.86
CA PRO A 100 19.41 -11.30 -2.12
C PRO A 100 20.53 -11.55 -1.11
N GLU A 101 21.27 -10.51 -0.70
CA GLU A 101 22.33 -10.61 0.31
C GLU A 101 21.75 -11.10 1.65
N MET A 102 20.68 -10.47 2.13
CA MET A 102 19.98 -10.82 3.36
C MET A 102 19.44 -12.26 3.31
N ALA A 103 18.89 -12.69 2.18
CA ALA A 103 18.36 -14.05 2.02
C ALA A 103 19.45 -15.11 2.15
N ARG A 104 20.56 -14.91 1.44
CA ARG A 104 21.71 -15.82 1.44
C ARG A 104 22.35 -15.94 2.82
N GLU A 105 22.55 -14.81 3.52
CA GLU A 105 23.11 -14.81 4.87
C GLU A 105 22.22 -15.56 5.87
N ARG A 106 20.90 -15.49 5.67
CA ARG A 106 19.91 -16.20 6.48
C ARG A 106 19.65 -17.64 6.01
N GLY A 107 20.52 -18.18 5.17
CA GLY A 107 20.53 -19.59 4.77
C GLY A 107 19.48 -19.98 3.74
N ALA A 108 18.84 -19.03 3.05
CA ALA A 108 17.99 -19.36 1.91
C ALA A 108 18.85 -19.95 0.78
N SER A 109 18.44 -21.12 0.25
CA SER A 109 19.13 -21.73 -0.89
C SER A 109 19.03 -20.86 -2.15
N GLU A 110 17.90 -20.19 -2.32
CA GLU A 110 17.67 -19.18 -3.34
C GLU A 110 16.96 -17.97 -2.71
N PRO A 111 17.29 -16.73 -3.10
CA PRO A 111 16.57 -15.55 -2.63
C PRO A 111 15.08 -15.61 -3.00
N PRO A 112 14.16 -15.34 -2.06
CA PRO A 112 12.75 -15.22 -2.39
C PRO A 112 12.52 -14.17 -3.49
N ALA A 113 11.79 -14.57 -4.53
CA ALA A 113 11.51 -13.71 -5.67
C ALA A 113 10.64 -12.52 -5.28
N PHE A 114 10.92 -11.37 -5.89
CA PHE A 114 10.17 -10.14 -5.74
C PHE A 114 10.14 -9.38 -7.06
N LEU A 115 9.10 -8.58 -7.27
CA LEU A 115 9.04 -7.59 -8.34
C LEU A 115 9.46 -6.23 -7.79
N ASN A 116 10.34 -5.55 -8.53
CA ASN A 116 10.78 -4.18 -8.27
C ASN A 116 10.22 -3.29 -9.38
N TYR A 117 9.01 -2.77 -9.18
CA TYR A 117 8.24 -2.11 -10.23
C TYR A 117 8.32 -0.59 -10.10
N GLU A 118 8.68 0.09 -11.19
CA GLU A 118 8.62 1.55 -11.32
C GLU A 118 7.65 1.90 -12.44
N GLY A 119 6.63 2.70 -12.15
CA GLY A 119 5.60 3.06 -13.13
C GLY A 119 4.31 3.59 -12.50
N ASN A 120 3.19 3.47 -13.21
CA ASN A 120 1.90 4.06 -12.82
C ASN A 120 0.69 3.12 -13.08
N ASP A 121 0.95 1.83 -13.26
CA ASP A 121 -0.08 0.81 -13.49
C ASP A 121 -0.76 0.42 -12.17
N LEU A 122 -1.99 0.91 -11.98
CA LEU A 122 -2.81 0.52 -10.84
C LEU A 122 -3.36 -0.90 -10.97
N GLU A 123 -3.51 -1.44 -12.18
CA GLU A 123 -4.04 -2.80 -12.35
C GLU A 123 -3.06 -3.86 -11.85
N LEU A 124 -1.77 -3.61 -11.99
CA LEU A 124 -0.73 -4.43 -11.33
C LEU A 124 -0.90 -4.45 -9.80
N LEU A 125 -1.13 -3.28 -9.19
CA LEU A 125 -1.28 -3.18 -7.73
C LEU A 125 -2.59 -3.83 -7.25
N LYS A 126 -3.69 -3.60 -7.95
CA LYS A 126 -4.97 -4.28 -7.69
C LYS A 126 -4.81 -5.80 -7.84
N LEU A 127 -4.12 -6.28 -8.87
CA LEU A 127 -3.86 -7.72 -9.05
C LEU A 127 -3.04 -8.30 -7.90
N ALA A 128 -2.02 -7.58 -7.44
CA ALA A 128 -1.22 -8.02 -6.29
C ALA A 128 -2.10 -8.16 -5.03
N CYS A 129 -2.90 -7.14 -4.69
CA CYS A 129 -3.81 -7.22 -3.55
C CYS A 129 -4.88 -8.31 -3.70
N ARG A 130 -5.54 -8.42 -4.86
CA ARG A 130 -6.54 -9.46 -5.15
C ARG A 130 -5.97 -10.88 -5.05
N THR A 131 -4.67 -11.05 -5.27
CA THR A 131 -3.97 -12.34 -5.13
C THR A 131 -3.33 -12.52 -3.75
N GLY A 132 -3.71 -11.69 -2.77
CA GLY A 132 -3.28 -11.78 -1.38
C GLY A 132 -1.84 -11.35 -1.12
N ARG A 133 -1.22 -10.59 -2.04
CA ARG A 133 0.11 -10.01 -1.83
C ARG A 133 -0.04 -8.61 -1.24
N MET A 134 0.94 -8.20 -0.46
CA MET A 134 0.97 -6.88 0.18
C MET A 134 2.08 -6.02 -0.45
N PRO A 135 1.79 -5.26 -1.53
CA PRO A 135 2.77 -4.36 -2.12
C PRO A 135 3.31 -3.34 -1.11
N CYS A 136 4.61 -3.09 -1.16
CA CYS A 136 5.24 -1.96 -0.49
C CYS A 136 5.34 -0.83 -1.51
N VAL A 137 4.62 0.28 -1.33
CA VAL A 137 4.47 1.33 -2.34
C VAL A 137 5.01 2.66 -1.84
N THR A 138 5.59 3.45 -2.75
CA THR A 138 5.93 4.85 -2.44
C THR A 138 4.69 5.62 -1.99
N TYR A 139 4.89 6.57 -1.09
CA TYR A 139 3.84 7.41 -0.57
C TYR A 139 4.37 8.83 -0.42
N SER A 140 3.86 9.75 -1.24
CA SER A 140 4.40 11.09 -1.40
C SER A 140 3.69 12.14 -0.56
N PHE A 141 2.48 11.88 -0.10
CA PHE A 141 1.72 12.69 0.85
C PHE A 141 0.48 11.90 1.29
N SER A 142 -0.06 12.25 2.46
CA SER A 142 -1.28 11.64 3.00
C SER A 142 -2.52 12.47 2.65
N PRO A 143 -3.48 11.92 1.89
CA PRO A 143 -4.72 12.61 1.57
C PRO A 143 -5.58 12.90 2.81
N SER A 144 -5.48 12.09 3.88
CA SER A 144 -6.18 12.35 5.14
C SER A 144 -5.54 13.45 5.99
N GLY A 145 -4.45 14.06 5.53
CA GLY A 145 -3.74 15.13 6.24
C GLY A 145 -2.67 14.68 7.23
N ARG A 146 -2.31 13.40 7.27
CA ARG A 146 -1.09 12.99 8.02
C ARG A 146 0.10 13.76 7.48
N TYR A 147 1.11 13.95 8.33
CA TYR A 147 2.29 14.75 8.00
C TYR A 147 1.98 16.23 7.66
N GLY A 148 0.84 16.76 8.14
CA GLY A 148 0.44 18.14 7.90
C GLY A 148 0.16 18.47 6.43
N GLY A 149 -0.17 17.46 5.60
CA GLY A 149 -0.41 17.63 4.16
C GLY A 149 0.84 17.90 3.32
N GLY A 150 2.03 17.82 3.93
CA GLY A 150 3.30 18.05 3.24
C GLY A 150 3.72 16.87 2.34
N LYS A 151 4.62 17.16 1.39
CA LYS A 151 5.30 16.12 0.62
C LYS A 151 6.28 15.35 1.52
N ILE A 152 6.28 14.04 1.40
CA ILE A 152 7.13 13.11 2.15
C ILE A 152 7.83 12.15 1.19
N ALA A 153 9.00 11.64 1.60
CA ALA A 153 9.65 10.52 0.95
C ALA A 153 9.44 9.29 1.84
N HIS A 154 8.45 8.46 1.47
CA HIS A 154 8.01 7.36 2.32
C HIS A 154 7.65 6.12 1.51
N MET A 155 7.63 4.98 2.18
CA MET A 155 7.08 3.73 1.66
C MET A 155 6.16 3.11 2.71
N VAL A 156 4.99 2.68 2.26
CA VAL A 156 3.91 2.11 3.08
C VAL A 156 3.46 0.77 2.50
N ASN A 157 2.67 0.00 3.24
CA ASN A 157 2.07 -1.23 2.73
C ASN A 157 0.70 -0.93 2.13
N LEU A 158 0.49 -1.33 0.88
CA LEU A 158 -0.82 -1.35 0.25
C LEU A 158 -1.56 -2.62 0.70
N VAL A 159 -2.56 -2.45 1.55
CA VAL A 159 -3.32 -3.57 2.15
C VAL A 159 -4.65 -3.82 1.45
N HIS A 160 -5.11 -2.89 0.62
CA HIS A 160 -6.30 -3.04 -0.23
C HIS A 160 -6.15 -2.25 -1.52
N ALA A 161 -6.64 -2.79 -2.63
CA ALA A 161 -6.77 -2.07 -3.90
C ALA A 161 -7.85 -2.71 -4.78
N ASP A 162 -8.88 -1.93 -5.10
CA ASP A 162 -9.91 -2.28 -6.09
C ASP A 162 -10.37 -1.03 -6.86
N ASP A 163 -11.53 -1.10 -7.52
CA ASP A 163 -12.06 0.01 -8.34
C ASP A 163 -12.65 1.16 -7.52
N ARG A 164 -12.90 0.96 -6.22
CA ARG A 164 -13.57 1.94 -5.35
C ARG A 164 -12.65 2.46 -4.25
N TYR A 165 -11.78 1.60 -3.72
CA TYR A 165 -10.95 1.92 -2.57
C TYR A 165 -9.52 1.42 -2.72
N PHE A 166 -8.62 2.22 -2.18
CA PHE A 166 -7.26 1.85 -1.86
C PHE A 166 -7.06 2.07 -0.37
N ALA A 167 -6.27 1.21 0.26
CA ALA A 167 -5.98 1.33 1.69
C ALA A 167 -4.51 1.07 1.99
N VAL A 168 -3.90 1.95 2.79
CA VAL A 168 -2.50 1.83 3.18
C VAL A 168 -2.32 1.65 4.68
N LEU A 169 -1.44 0.73 5.06
CA LEU A 169 -0.85 0.63 6.38
C LEU A 169 0.47 1.39 6.39
N ASP A 170 0.47 2.54 7.08
CA ASP A 170 1.63 3.40 7.19
C ASP A 170 2.49 2.99 8.41
N ASN A 171 3.73 2.59 8.19
CA ASN A 171 4.63 2.16 9.27
C ASN A 171 5.05 3.30 10.24
N ASN A 172 4.70 4.56 10.00
CA ASN A 172 4.79 5.63 11.01
C ASN A 172 3.53 5.74 11.90
N TYR A 173 2.41 5.14 11.49
CA TYR A 173 1.12 5.14 12.16
C TYR A 173 0.57 3.71 12.27
N ILE A 174 0.87 3.04 13.39
CA ILE A 174 0.49 1.64 13.63
C ILE A 174 -0.67 1.53 14.63
N GLY A 175 -1.48 0.48 14.53
CA GLY A 175 -2.59 0.21 15.46
C GLY A 175 -3.91 -0.15 14.76
N GLU A 176 -4.91 -0.55 15.57
CA GLU A 176 -6.24 -1.02 15.14
C GLU A 176 -7.04 -0.04 14.27
N ASN A 177 -6.74 1.26 14.35
CA ASN A 177 -7.46 2.31 13.63
C ASN A 177 -6.50 3.25 12.90
N GLN A 178 -5.51 2.69 12.20
CA GLN A 178 -4.49 3.46 11.49
C GLN A 178 -4.39 3.14 9.99
N ILE A 179 -5.33 2.39 9.43
CA ILE A 179 -5.42 2.19 7.99
C ILE A 179 -6.00 3.46 7.36
N GLU A 180 -5.31 4.00 6.37
CA GLU A 180 -5.79 5.15 5.61
C GLU A 180 -6.47 4.67 4.33
N TRP A 181 -7.77 4.87 4.26
CA TRP A 181 -8.64 4.56 3.13
C TRP A 181 -8.76 5.78 2.23
N MET A 182 -8.69 5.58 0.92
CA MET A 182 -8.74 6.67 -0.06
C MET A 182 -9.29 6.19 -1.40
N THR A 183 -9.68 7.14 -2.26
CA THR A 183 -10.13 6.84 -3.62
C THR A 183 -8.96 6.43 -4.52
N PRO A 184 -9.22 5.77 -5.67
CA PRO A 184 -8.18 5.48 -6.66
C PRO A 184 -7.42 6.74 -7.14
N GLU A 185 -8.12 7.87 -7.28
CA GLU A 185 -7.52 9.14 -7.69
C GLU A 185 -6.59 9.70 -6.61
N GLU A 186 -7.02 9.68 -5.35
CA GLU A 186 -6.21 10.10 -4.21
C GLU A 186 -4.96 9.21 -4.09
N PHE A 187 -5.13 7.90 -4.14
CA PHE A 187 -4.02 6.95 -4.09
C PHE A 187 -3.04 7.16 -5.24
N ARG A 188 -3.53 7.30 -6.49
CA ARG A 188 -2.67 7.52 -7.65
C ARG A 188 -1.77 8.73 -7.43
N ARG A 189 -2.32 9.84 -6.94
CA ARG A 189 -1.54 11.06 -6.70
C ARG A 189 -0.52 10.86 -5.57
N SER A 190 -0.92 10.20 -4.48
CA SER A 190 -0.02 9.89 -3.36
C SER A 190 1.10 8.93 -3.75
N TRP A 191 0.79 7.85 -4.48
CA TRP A 191 1.76 6.84 -4.87
C TRP A 191 2.81 7.37 -5.85
N THR A 192 2.35 8.09 -6.87
CA THR A 192 3.21 8.57 -7.96
C THR A 192 3.88 9.91 -7.66
N GLY A 193 3.38 10.68 -6.70
CA GLY A 193 3.87 12.04 -6.44
C GLY A 193 3.80 12.96 -7.66
N LEU A 194 2.87 12.69 -8.60
CA LEU A 194 2.72 13.34 -9.91
C LEU A 194 3.80 12.97 -10.97
N GLY A 195 4.59 11.92 -10.72
CA GLY A 195 5.52 11.32 -11.68
C GLY A 195 5.26 9.82 -11.85
N GLY A 196 6.28 9.00 -11.56
CA GLY A 196 6.15 7.55 -11.44
C GLY A 196 6.13 7.11 -9.97
N GLY A 197 5.40 6.05 -9.67
CA GLY A 197 5.45 5.37 -8.38
C GLY A 197 6.44 4.21 -8.40
N TRP A 198 6.82 3.76 -7.21
CA TRP A 198 7.63 2.56 -7.03
C TRP A 198 6.90 1.58 -6.11
N ALA A 199 7.00 0.29 -6.44
CA ALA A 199 6.45 -0.81 -5.66
C ALA A 199 7.46 -1.97 -5.53
N VAL A 200 7.54 -2.55 -4.33
CA VAL A 200 8.19 -3.82 -4.07
C VAL A 200 7.11 -4.85 -3.74
N ILE A 201 7.04 -5.94 -4.51
CA ILE A 201 6.01 -6.98 -4.35
C ILE A 201 6.69 -8.31 -4.16
N LEU A 202 6.60 -8.91 -2.97
CA LEU A 202 7.09 -10.27 -2.74
C LEU A 202 6.21 -11.26 -3.53
N LEU A 203 6.84 -12.20 -4.23
CA LEU A 203 6.13 -13.13 -5.13
C LEU A 203 5.79 -14.47 -4.47
N ALA A 204 6.22 -14.67 -3.23
CA ALA A 204 5.82 -15.82 -2.40
C ALA A 204 4.28 -15.97 -2.33
N PRO A 205 3.76 -17.19 -2.14
CA PRO A 205 2.32 -17.41 -1.98
C PRO A 205 1.70 -16.53 -0.88
N PRO A 206 0.43 -16.11 -1.02
CA PRO A 206 -0.28 -15.45 0.07
C PRO A 206 -0.54 -16.42 1.24
N PRO A 207 -0.95 -15.92 2.43
CA PRO A 207 -1.52 -16.77 3.47
C PRO A 207 -2.61 -17.72 2.94
N PRO A 208 -2.78 -18.91 3.57
CA PRO A 208 -3.96 -19.71 3.31
C PRO A 208 -5.22 -18.90 3.67
N PRO A 209 -6.34 -19.10 2.94
CA PRO A 209 -7.60 -18.46 3.29
C PRO A 209 -8.02 -18.88 4.71
N PRO A 210 -8.73 -18.02 5.46
CA PRO A 210 -9.29 -18.41 6.74
C PRO A 210 -10.10 -19.71 6.63
N PRO A 211 -9.95 -20.64 7.58
CA PRO A 211 -10.74 -21.86 7.56
C PRO A 211 -12.23 -21.50 7.62
N LYS A 212 -13.02 -22.07 6.72
CA LYS A 212 -14.48 -21.99 6.77
C LYS A 212 -14.97 -23.17 7.59
N ASN A 213 -15.78 -22.92 8.61
CA ASN A 213 -16.52 -24.00 9.26
C ASN A 213 -17.37 -24.69 8.19
N ALA A 214 -17.24 -26.02 8.07
CA ALA A 214 -18.17 -26.78 7.26
C ALA A 214 -19.53 -26.72 7.97
N ASN A 215 -20.49 -26.05 7.34
CA ASN A 215 -21.89 -26.06 7.77
C ASN A 215 -22.49 -27.45 7.54
#